data_AF-A0A2N2FCJ7-F1
#
_entry.id   AF-A0A2N2FCJ7-F1
#
_cell.length_a   1.000
_cell.length_b   1.000
_cell.length_c   1.000
_cell.angle_alpha   90.00
_cell.angle_beta   90.00
_cell.angle_gamma   90.00
#
_symmetry.space_group_name_H-M   'P 1'
#
loop_
_entity.id
_entity.type
_entity.pdbx_description
1 polymer ?
#
loop_
_entity_poly.entity_id
_entity_poly.type
_entity_poly.pdbx_seq_one_letter_code
_entity_poly.pdbx_strand_id
1 'polypeptide(L)' 'MQNVRYCQAEIPHGYFERNVALPAPVDAQSSVATYADGILMVRIRKLPVHKAHRVSVILTK' A
#
# COMPACT_ATOMS: atom_id res chain seq x y z
N MET A 1 -2.38 -28.76 -10.28
CA MET A 1 -3.68 -28.07 -10.34
C MET A 1 -4.69 -29.06 -10.92
N GLN A 2 -5.71 -29.45 -10.15
CA GLN A 2 -6.76 -30.33 -10.68
C GLN A 2 -7.57 -29.57 -11.73
N ASN A 3 -7.80 -30.21 -12.89
CA ASN A 3 -8.62 -29.69 -13.98
C ASN A 3 -10.10 -29.67 -13.59
N VAL A 4 -10.48 -28.69 -12.78
CA VAL A 4 -11.89 -28.40 -12.48
C VAL A 4 -12.45 -27.63 -13.68
N ARG A 5 -13.39 -28.24 -14.42
CA ARG A 5 -14.04 -27.60 -15.56
C ARG A 5 -15.21 -26.76 -15.05
N TYR A 6 -15.00 -25.45 -14.95
CA TYR A 6 -16.05 -24.51 -14.60
C TYR A 6 -16.92 -24.21 -15.81
N CYS A 7 -18.24 -24.18 -15.65
CA CYS A 7 -19.15 -23.64 -16.66
C CYS A 7 -19.03 -22.11 -16.76
N GLN A 8 -18.75 -21.45 -15.63
CA GLN A 8 -18.53 -20.00 -15.52
C GLN A 8 -17.59 -19.73 -14.32
N ALA A 9 -16.66 -18.80 -14.49
CA ALA A 9 -15.69 -18.40 -13.47
C ALA A 9 -15.69 -16.87 -13.30
N GLU A 10 -16.39 -16.38 -12.29
CA GLU A 10 -16.51 -14.94 -12.01
C GLU A 10 -15.37 -14.42 -11.12
N ILE A 11 -14.76 -15.31 -10.33
CA ILE A 11 -13.72 -14.95 -9.38
C ILE A 11 -12.38 -14.86 -10.12
N PRO A 12 -11.69 -13.70 -10.08
CA PRO A 12 -10.35 -13.59 -10.62
C PRO A 12 -9.39 -14.55 -9.91
N HIS A 13 -8.51 -15.20 -10.66
CA HIS A 13 -7.51 -16.12 -10.12
C HIS A 13 -6.17 -15.91 -10.83
N GLY A 14 -5.09 -16.28 -10.15
CA GLY A 14 -3.72 -16.13 -10.66
C GLY A 14 -2.89 -15.20 -9.78
N TYR A 15 -1.72 -14.84 -10.30
CA TYR A 15 -0.81 -13.90 -9.63
C TYR A 15 -1.42 -12.49 -9.59
N PHE A 16 -1.24 -11.79 -8.47
CA PHE A 16 -1.64 -10.40 -8.33
C PHE A 16 -0.55 -9.60 -7.62
N GLU A 17 -0.45 -8.33 -7.99
CA GLU A 17 0.42 -7.35 -7.35
C GLU A 17 -0.26 -5.98 -7.31
N ARG A 18 0.13 -5.14 -6.37
CA ARG A 18 -0.38 -3.78 -6.25
C ARG A 18 0.66 -2.85 -5.68
N ASN A 19 0.83 -1.70 -6.33
CA ASN A 19 1.61 -0.58 -5.80
C ASN A 19 0.65 0.49 -5.27
N VAL A 20 0.90 0.97 -4.04
CA VAL A 20 0.06 2.00 -3.38
C VAL A 20 0.96 3.13 -2.90
N ALA A 21 0.76 4.33 -3.44
CA ALA A 21 1.42 5.53 -2.95
C ALA A 21 0.82 5.93 -1.59
N LEU A 22 1.68 6.13 -0.59
CA LEU A 22 1.25 6.51 0.75
C LEU A 22 1.11 8.03 0.86
N PRO A 23 0.08 8.53 1.57
CA PRO A 23 -0.21 9.96 1.64
C PRO A 23 0.76 10.73 2.57
N ALA A 24 1.66 10.04 3.26
CA ALA A 24 2.62 10.64 4.18
C ALA A 24 3.91 9.81 4.24
N PRO A 25 5.04 10.41 4.65
CA PRO A 25 6.26 9.68 4.93
C PRO A 25 6.05 8.68 6.08
N VAL A 26 6.59 7.46 5.92
CA VAL A 26 6.43 6.36 6.88
C VAL A 26 7.77 5.71 7.20
N ASP A 27 7.87 5.10 8.38
CA ASP A 27 8.98 4.23 8.75
C ASP A 27 8.71 2.80 8.26
N ALA A 28 9.31 2.44 7.12
CA ALA A 28 9.14 1.14 6.50
C ALA A 28 9.63 -0.03 7.36
N GLN A 29 10.64 0.19 8.21
CA GLN A 29 11.20 -0.86 9.07
C GLN A 29 10.25 -1.23 10.21
N SER A 30 9.34 -0.33 10.57
CA SER A 30 8.30 -0.56 11.58
C SER A 30 7.05 -1.28 11.06
N SER A 31 7.03 -1.69 9.78
CA SER A 31 5.85 -2.28 9.16
C SER A 31 5.50 -3.64 9.77
N VAL A 32 4.20 -3.87 9.97
CA VAL A 32 3.65 -5.14 10.45
C VAL A 32 2.49 -5.54 9.54
N ALA A 33 2.39 -6.82 9.23
CA ALA A 33 1.32 -7.37 8.43
C ALA A 33 0.58 -8.49 9.18
N THR A 34 -0.73 -8.58 8.96
CA THR A 34 -1.58 -9.65 9.47
C THR A 34 -2.54 -10.10 8.38
N TYR A 35 -2.87 -11.39 8.35
CA TYR A 35 -3.80 -11.96 7.38
C TYR A 35 -4.88 -12.75 8.12
N ALA A 36 -6.14 -12.34 7.95
CA ALA A 36 -7.30 -12.99 8.53
C ALA A 36 -8.52 -12.77 7.61
N ASP A 37 -9.39 -13.77 7.53
CA ASP A 37 -10.67 -13.71 6.82
C ASP A 37 -10.57 -13.22 5.35
N GLY A 38 -9.48 -13.58 4.66
CA GLY A 38 -9.25 -13.17 3.28
C GLY A 38 -8.70 -11.75 3.11
N ILE A 39 -8.39 -11.04 4.19
CA ILE A 39 -7.93 -9.66 4.19
C ILE A 39 -6.48 -9.57 4.67
N LEU A 40 -5.60 -9.03 3.81
CA LEU A 40 -4.25 -8.63 4.21
C LEU A 40 -4.29 -7.21 4.77
N MET A 41 -3.98 -7.07 6.06
CA MET A 41 -3.86 -5.78 6.73
C MET A 41 -2.37 -5.45 6.93
N VAL A 42 -1.96 -4.26 6.46
CA VAL A 42 -0.60 -3.74 6.62
C VAL A 42 -0.65 -2.47 7.47
N ARG A 43 0.06 -2.47 8.59
CA ARG A 43 0.18 -1.34 9.52
C ARG A 43 1.59 -0.79 9.44
N ILE A 44 1.72 0.52 9.16
CA ILE A 44 3.02 1.21 9.04
C ILE A 44 2.96 2.48 9.87
N ARG A 45 4.01 2.78 10.63
CA ARG A 45 4.07 4.02 11.42
C ARG A 45 4.40 5.21 10.52
N LYS A 46 3.69 6.33 10.73
CA LYS A 46 4.05 7.60 10.11
C LYS A 46 5.36 8.11 10.72
N LEU A 47 6.21 8.71 9.90
CA LEU A 47 7.33 9.48 10.44
C LEU A 47 6.78 10.69 11.21
N PRO A 48 7.44 11.10 12.31
CA PRO A 48 7.05 12.30 13.03
C PRO A 48 7.01 13.50 12.08
N VAL A 49 5.98 14.34 12.22
CA VAL A 49 5.90 15.58 11.46
C VAL A 49 7.02 16.49 11.96
N HIS A 50 8.10 16.60 11.18
CA HIS A 50 9.10 17.63 11.41
C HIS A 50 8.42 19.01 11.29
N LYS A 51 8.85 19.98 12.11
CA LYS A 51 8.29 21.35 12.15
C LYS A 51 8.03 21.86 10.73
N ALA A 52 6.89 22.50 10.52
CA ALA A 52 6.47 23.04 9.22
C ALA A 52 7.64 23.74 8.52
N HIS A 53 8.08 23.20 7.38
CA HIS A 53 9.16 23.78 6.60
C HIS A 53 8.61 24.94 5.78
N ARG A 54 9.04 26.17 6.08
CA ARG A 54 8.65 27.35 5.30
C ARG A 54 9.45 27.38 4.02
N VAL A 55 8.81 27.05 2.90
CA VAL A 55 9.42 27.15 1.57
C VAL A 55 9.34 28.60 1.10
N SER A 56 10.50 29.22 0.85
CA SER A 56 10.56 30.54 0.22
C SER A 56 10.47 30.40 -1.30
N VAL A 57 9.42 30.97 -1.90
CA VAL A 57 9.33 31.11 -3.35
C VAL A 57 9.99 32.41 -3.75
N ILE A 58 11.11 32.34 -4.47
CA ILE A 58 11.77 33.49 -5.09
C ILE A 58 11.29 33.56 -6.54
N LEU A 59 10.71 34.69 -6.94
CA LEU A 59 10.32 34.93 -8.33
C LEU A 59 11.57 35.33 -9.12
N THR A 60 12.00 34.50 -10.06
CA THR A 60 13.04 34.89 -11.02
C THR A 60 12.37 35.62 -12.18
N LYS A 61 12.78 36.87 -12.43
CA LYS A 61 12.32 37.72 -13.54
C LYS A 61 13.09 37.41 -14.80
#